data_AF-A0A416XUR1-F1
#
_entry.id   AF-A0A416XUR1-F1
#
_cell.length_a   1.000
_cell.length_b   1.000
_cell.length_c   1.000
_cell.angle_alpha   90.00
_cell.angle_beta   90.00
_cell.angle_gamma   90.00
#
_symmetry.space_group_name_H-M   'P 1'
#
loop_
_entity.id
_entity.type
_entity.pdbx_description
1 polymer ?
#
loop_
_entity_poly.entity_id
_entity_poly.type
_entity_poly.pdbx_seq_one_letter_code
_entity_poly.pdbx_strand_id
1 'polypeptide(L)'
;MKKYRWVLTAVFAAFLAGTSGCGKKTETIPITTISQSTDDDDPEDNLAASGDSDEIPEYDVDLSKNLNSFQLAIWGDTYEIPESYADFTALGWVYSGDDTKEIQPESFSEGESFEKDGNQITVDIANPDTTAKPVAECLIGGIHIDTSTAEGQNIYVGLPNGVTLQQSLMEDAESIYGAPKDRYETDTSVQFTYEYGLYQTITLGFDNETGILYSLDMQNFTTTADAEALDGVSDATTPEVEAYQAPEADSSEINDWTVRFDDVLYHLPVPVSELLDHDWTVNTKESDTAVLNGKYGYVTLEKGGQKLYCTVHNYGAEATTVRNCFVTSLYGDLDTTKIPISITNGITLGTSESDFLAKAGDAKSEKTEKEDSNLTLYTFYSDDEKLDYTEIGIDNDLKLVRSIKVVHNQPEAPEEEAKKTSAEDSSSVSDSQEPSETPAP
;
A
#
# COMPACT_ATOMS: atom_id res chain seq x y z
N MET A 1 20.45 19.22 5.24
CA MET A 1 19.00 19.27 5.00
C MET A 1 18.75 18.68 3.62
N LYS A 2 18.68 17.35 3.52
CA LYS A 2 18.41 16.64 2.27
C LYS A 2 16.89 16.44 2.17
N LYS A 3 16.39 16.59 0.95
CA LYS A 3 14.98 16.71 0.58
C LYS A 3 14.31 15.34 0.59
N TYR A 4 13.10 15.26 1.13
CA TYR A 4 12.27 14.07 1.18
C TYR A 4 11.76 13.70 -0.23
N ARG A 5 11.91 12.43 -0.60
CA ARG A 5 11.33 11.83 -1.81
C ARG A 5 10.04 11.14 -1.38
N TRP A 6 8.90 11.66 -1.80
CA TRP A 6 7.62 10.95 -1.79
C TRP A 6 7.66 9.95 -2.94
N VAL A 7 7.57 8.65 -2.70
CA VAL A 7 7.53 7.67 -3.81
C VAL A 7 6.08 7.52 -4.21
N LEU A 8 5.81 7.75 -5.51
CA LEU A 8 4.56 7.38 -6.15
C LEU A 8 4.64 5.86 -6.31
N THR A 9 3.64 5.12 -5.85
CA THR A 9 3.53 3.67 -6.04
C THR A 9 3.40 3.39 -7.54
N ALA A 10 4.52 3.17 -8.18
CA ALA A 10 4.63 2.40 -9.40
C ALA A 10 5.21 1.06 -8.95
N VAL A 11 4.45 -0.02 -9.10
CA VAL A 11 4.98 -1.38 -9.01
C VAL A 11 6.04 -1.47 -10.10
N PHE A 12 7.30 -1.23 -9.74
CA PHE A 12 8.44 -1.33 -10.65
C PHE A 12 9.56 -2.05 -9.95
N ALA A 13 9.81 -3.24 -10.49
CA ALA A 13 11.01 -4.04 -10.34
C ALA A 13 12.26 -3.18 -10.34
N ALA A 14 12.81 -2.92 -9.16
CA ALA A 14 14.14 -2.33 -9.03
C ALA A 14 15.18 -3.43 -9.18
N PHE A 15 15.69 -3.72 -10.39
CA PHE A 15 16.96 -4.44 -10.52
C PHE A 15 17.89 -3.90 -11.64
N LEU A 16 19.09 -3.51 -11.17
CA LEU A 16 20.42 -3.45 -11.80
C LEU A 16 20.73 -2.43 -12.93
N ALA A 17 21.54 -1.43 -12.56
CA ALA A 17 22.51 -0.80 -13.45
C ALA A 17 23.95 -1.16 -13.03
N GLY A 18 24.48 -2.23 -13.61
CA GLY A 18 25.90 -2.60 -13.60
C GLY A 18 26.49 -2.45 -15.00
N THR A 19 27.47 -1.58 -15.15
CA THR A 19 28.07 -1.13 -16.42
C THR A 19 28.73 -2.23 -17.26
N SER A 20 28.53 -2.22 -18.59
CA SER A 20 29.61 -2.19 -19.61
C SER A 20 29.10 -2.25 -21.05
N GLY A 21 29.48 -1.24 -21.85
CA GLY A 21 30.17 -1.49 -23.13
C GLY A 21 29.37 -1.85 -24.39
N CYS A 22 28.79 -0.82 -25.03
CA CYS A 22 28.92 -0.48 -26.46
C CYS A 22 29.06 -1.61 -27.53
N GLY A 23 28.08 -1.72 -28.42
CA GLY A 23 28.30 -2.35 -29.73
C GLY A 23 27.05 -2.65 -30.55
N LYS A 24 26.55 -1.68 -31.33
CA LYS A 24 25.59 -1.91 -32.41
C LYS A 24 26.09 -2.98 -33.38
N LYS A 25 25.33 -4.06 -33.61
CA LYS A 25 25.23 -4.72 -34.92
C LYS A 25 23.87 -5.41 -35.11
N THR A 26 23.14 -4.91 -36.10
CA THR A 26 22.03 -5.57 -36.78
C THR A 26 22.59 -6.66 -37.69
N GLU A 27 22.19 -7.92 -37.54
CA GLU A 27 22.25 -8.89 -38.65
C GLU A 27 21.05 -9.83 -38.66
N THR A 28 20.53 -10.00 -39.87
CA THR A 28 19.30 -10.67 -40.28
C THR A 28 19.48 -12.19 -40.31
N ILE A 29 18.51 -12.96 -39.82
CA ILE A 29 18.46 -14.42 -39.98
C ILE A 29 17.68 -14.78 -41.26
N PRO A 30 18.26 -15.50 -42.23
CA PRO A 30 17.49 -16.14 -43.28
C PRO A 30 16.97 -17.51 -42.82
N ILE A 31 15.68 -17.72 -43.05
CA ILE A 31 14.97 -19.00 -42.91
C ILE A 31 15.55 -20.02 -43.90
N THR A 32 15.87 -21.24 -43.46
CA THR A 32 15.86 -22.43 -44.34
C THR A 32 15.43 -23.68 -43.56
N THR A 33 14.53 -24.40 -44.22
CA THR A 33 13.74 -25.55 -43.80
C THR A 33 14.52 -26.88 -43.81
N ILE A 34 14.34 -27.67 -42.75
CA ILE A 34 14.31 -29.15 -42.59
C ILE A 34 15.44 -30.01 -43.21
N SER A 35 16.10 -30.82 -42.37
CA SER A 35 16.19 -32.28 -42.59
C SER A 35 16.68 -33.05 -41.36
N GLN A 36 16.06 -34.20 -41.11
CA GLN A 36 16.41 -35.19 -40.11
C GLN A 36 17.69 -35.94 -40.48
N SER A 37 18.55 -36.22 -39.49
CA SER A 37 19.31 -37.48 -39.41
C SER A 37 19.77 -37.69 -37.98
N THR A 38 19.39 -38.84 -37.44
CA THR A 38 19.95 -39.50 -36.25
C THR A 38 21.43 -39.78 -36.45
N ASP A 39 22.26 -39.53 -35.44
CA ASP A 39 23.37 -40.41 -35.08
C ASP A 39 23.79 -40.11 -33.64
N ASP A 40 23.78 -41.19 -32.85
CA ASP A 40 24.31 -41.31 -31.49
C ASP A 40 25.80 -40.97 -31.48
N ASP A 41 26.19 -40.00 -30.67
CA ASP A 41 27.50 -39.96 -30.02
C ASP A 41 27.28 -39.29 -28.67
N ASP A 42 27.24 -40.13 -27.63
CA ASP A 42 27.19 -39.79 -26.21
C ASP A 42 28.55 -39.19 -25.81
N PRO A 43 28.66 -37.89 -25.48
CA PRO A 43 29.84 -37.39 -24.81
C PRO A 43 29.65 -37.58 -23.31
N GLU A 44 30.50 -38.41 -22.71
CA GLU A 44 30.68 -38.50 -21.26
C GLU A 44 30.70 -37.09 -20.66
N ASP A 45 29.61 -36.76 -19.96
CA ASP A 45 29.48 -35.50 -19.24
C ASP A 45 30.34 -35.59 -17.97
N ASN A 46 31.60 -35.21 -18.11
CA ASN A 46 32.45 -34.79 -17.00
C ASN A 46 31.94 -33.43 -16.48
N LEU A 47 30.75 -33.43 -15.88
CA LEU A 47 30.36 -32.42 -14.91
C LEU A 47 31.15 -32.70 -13.64
N ALA A 48 32.35 -32.11 -13.59
CA ALA A 48 33.03 -31.87 -12.35
C ALA A 48 32.09 -31.02 -11.47
N ALA A 49 31.45 -31.68 -10.51
CA ALA A 49 30.80 -31.04 -9.39
C ALA A 49 31.81 -30.09 -8.72
N SER A 50 31.66 -28.79 -9.00
CA SER A 50 32.44 -27.74 -8.38
C SER A 50 31.48 -26.82 -7.62
N GLY A 51 31.60 -26.86 -6.30
CA GLY A 51 30.87 -26.02 -5.36
C GLY A 51 30.16 -26.89 -4.34
N ASP A 52 30.71 -26.96 -3.12
CA ASP A 52 29.90 -27.28 -1.94
C ASP A 52 28.67 -26.37 -2.00
N SER A 53 27.51 -26.94 -2.36
CA SER A 53 26.25 -26.29 -2.03
C SER A 53 26.04 -26.64 -0.57
N ASP A 54 26.26 -25.66 0.31
CA ASP A 54 25.83 -25.79 1.70
C ASP A 54 24.33 -26.16 1.64
N GLU A 55 23.99 -27.32 2.20
CA GLU A 55 22.63 -27.82 2.23
C GLU A 55 21.74 -26.77 2.88
N ILE A 56 20.77 -26.24 2.12
CA ILE A 56 19.84 -25.23 2.62
C ILE A 56 19.08 -25.84 3.80
N PRO A 57 19.14 -25.22 4.99
CA PRO A 57 18.52 -25.79 6.18
C PRO A 57 17.00 -25.82 6.04
N GLU A 58 16.42 -26.98 6.33
CA GLU A 58 14.97 -27.15 6.42
C GLU A 58 14.49 -26.79 7.83
N TYR A 59 13.41 -26.01 7.91
CA TYR A 59 12.75 -25.64 9.16
C TYR A 59 11.33 -26.21 9.16
N ASP A 60 10.96 -26.90 10.23
CA ASP A 60 9.61 -27.41 10.44
C ASP A 60 8.72 -26.27 10.99
N VAL A 61 7.98 -25.62 10.10
CA VAL A 61 7.11 -24.48 10.39
C VAL A 61 5.67 -24.75 9.94
N ASP A 62 4.70 -24.45 10.79
CA ASP A 62 3.27 -24.58 10.48
C ASP A 62 2.75 -23.24 9.96
N LEU A 63 2.92 -23.00 8.65
CA LEU A 63 2.39 -21.82 7.97
C LEU A 63 0.97 -22.06 7.47
N SER A 64 0.22 -20.97 7.31
CA SER A 64 -1.04 -20.97 6.56
C SER A 64 -0.93 -21.65 5.20
N LYS A 65 -2.06 -22.13 4.70
CA LYS A 65 -2.17 -22.73 3.36
C LYS A 65 -2.38 -21.71 2.25
N ASN A 66 -2.64 -20.44 2.58
CA ASN A 66 -2.95 -19.43 1.58
C ASN A 66 -1.88 -18.34 1.58
N LEU A 67 -1.40 -17.99 0.38
CA LEU A 67 -0.40 -16.94 0.21
C LEU A 67 -0.90 -15.57 0.69
N ASN A 68 -2.20 -15.29 0.55
CA ASN A 68 -2.85 -14.07 1.03
C ASN A 68 -3.03 -13.98 2.56
N SER A 69 -2.49 -14.94 3.31
CA SER A 69 -2.34 -14.77 4.76
C SER A 69 -1.16 -13.89 5.15
N PHE A 70 -0.28 -13.57 4.19
CA PHE A 70 0.93 -12.77 4.43
C PHE A 70 1.82 -13.34 5.54
N GLN A 71 1.78 -14.67 5.71
CA GLN A 71 2.67 -15.39 6.60
C GLN A 71 3.91 -15.86 5.85
N LEU A 72 5.05 -15.80 6.53
CA LEU A 72 6.32 -16.37 6.08
C LEU A 72 7.11 -16.87 7.28
N ALA A 73 8.13 -17.67 7.04
CA ALA A 73 9.11 -18.04 8.06
C ALA A 73 10.51 -17.63 7.62
N ILE A 74 11.28 -16.94 8.47
CA ILE A 74 12.69 -16.62 8.23
C ILE A 74 13.53 -17.34 9.28
N TRP A 75 14.42 -18.23 8.85
CA TRP A 75 15.21 -19.11 9.73
C TRP A 75 14.38 -19.90 10.75
N GLY A 76 13.15 -20.25 10.39
CA GLY A 76 12.21 -20.99 11.23
C GLY A 76 11.37 -20.13 12.19
N ASP A 77 11.67 -18.84 12.33
CA ASP A 77 10.79 -17.90 13.04
C ASP A 77 9.63 -17.52 12.12
N THR A 78 8.37 -17.60 12.60
CA THR A 78 7.18 -17.26 11.83
C THR A 78 6.81 -15.78 11.99
N TYR A 79 6.45 -15.15 10.88
CA TYR A 79 5.99 -13.77 10.79
C TYR A 79 4.63 -13.74 10.11
N GLU A 80 3.77 -12.79 10.49
CA GLU A 80 2.52 -12.45 9.80
C GLU A 80 2.51 -10.94 9.56
N ILE A 81 2.45 -10.51 8.30
CA ILE A 81 2.51 -9.09 7.95
C ILE A 81 1.08 -8.53 7.80
N PRO A 82 0.75 -7.37 8.41
CA PRO A 82 1.65 -6.56 9.23
C PRO A 82 1.85 -7.09 10.65
N GLU A 83 3.02 -6.80 11.21
CA GLU A 83 3.40 -7.07 12.62
C GLU A 83 3.85 -5.77 13.31
N SER A 84 3.77 -5.67 14.64
CA SER A 84 4.31 -4.51 15.35
C SER A 84 5.83 -4.42 15.24
N TYR A 85 6.40 -3.21 15.12
CA TYR A 85 7.86 -3.01 15.16
C TYR A 85 8.51 -3.68 16.40
N ALA A 86 7.82 -3.64 17.53
CA ALA A 86 8.30 -4.21 18.79
C ALA A 86 8.41 -5.75 18.72
N ASP A 87 7.42 -6.44 18.16
CA ASP A 87 7.45 -7.89 18.02
C ASP A 87 8.52 -8.32 17.00
N PHE A 88 8.62 -7.59 15.89
CA PHE A 88 9.62 -7.86 14.85
C PHE A 88 11.06 -7.74 15.38
N THR A 89 11.34 -6.68 16.16
CA THR A 89 12.67 -6.48 16.77
C THR A 89 12.93 -7.41 17.95
N ALA A 90 11.90 -7.92 18.62
CA ALA A 90 12.04 -8.95 19.65
C ALA A 90 12.56 -10.28 19.09
N LEU A 91 12.38 -10.53 17.78
CA LEU A 91 12.97 -11.66 17.05
C LEU A 91 14.44 -11.46 16.69
N GLY A 92 15.06 -10.36 17.11
CA GLY A 92 16.50 -10.12 17.01
C GLY A 92 16.94 -9.27 15.81
N TRP A 93 15.99 -8.74 15.03
CA TRP A 93 16.28 -7.75 13.99
C TRP A 93 16.64 -6.40 14.60
N VAL A 94 17.67 -5.76 14.06
CA VAL A 94 18.13 -4.43 14.49
C VAL A 94 17.92 -3.44 13.36
N TYR A 95 17.14 -2.38 13.63
CA TYR A 95 16.92 -1.31 12.66
C TYR A 95 18.19 -0.46 12.48
N SER A 96 18.60 -0.24 11.23
CA SER A 96 19.79 0.56 10.92
C SER A 96 19.53 2.07 10.81
N GLY A 97 18.25 2.50 10.87
CA GLY A 97 17.82 3.89 10.75
C GLY A 97 17.57 4.61 12.08
N ASP A 98 16.76 5.68 12.01
CA ASP A 98 16.35 6.50 13.18
C ASP A 98 14.93 6.10 13.61
N ASP A 99 14.83 5.33 14.69
CA ASP A 99 13.57 4.79 15.21
C ASP A 99 12.65 5.86 15.84
N THR A 100 13.15 7.08 16.03
CA THR A 100 12.39 8.23 16.53
C THR A 100 11.80 9.09 15.43
N LYS A 101 12.17 8.86 14.18
CA LYS A 101 11.63 9.57 13.02
C LYS A 101 10.13 9.34 12.93
N GLU A 102 9.36 10.41 12.77
CA GLU A 102 7.91 10.32 12.62
C GLU A 102 7.53 9.88 11.20
N ILE A 103 6.61 8.91 11.12
CA ILE A 103 5.84 8.56 9.93
C ILE A 103 4.47 9.24 10.07
N GLN A 104 4.07 9.99 9.05
CA GLN A 104 2.80 10.72 9.03
C GLN A 104 1.60 9.75 9.06
N PRO A 105 0.40 10.23 9.42
CA PRO A 105 -0.83 9.43 9.32
C PRO A 105 -1.01 8.82 7.93
N GLU A 106 -1.56 7.60 7.87
CA GLU A 106 -1.82 6.89 6.60
C GLU A 106 -0.60 6.88 5.66
N SER A 107 0.58 6.70 6.22
CA SER A 107 1.81 6.80 5.45
C SER A 107 2.78 5.71 5.83
N PHE A 108 3.82 5.55 5.03
CA PHE A 108 4.81 4.52 5.20
C PHE A 108 6.19 5.01 4.76
N SER A 109 7.22 4.37 5.30
CA SER A 109 8.61 4.52 4.87
C SER A 109 9.02 3.21 4.23
N GLU A 110 9.27 3.23 2.92
CA GLU A 110 9.75 2.07 2.17
C GLU A 110 11.27 1.95 2.26
N GLY A 111 11.78 0.73 2.09
CA GLY A 111 13.20 0.55 1.84
C GLY A 111 14.07 0.63 3.10
N GLU A 112 13.49 0.44 4.28
CA GLU A 112 14.18 0.56 5.57
C GLU A 112 15.00 -0.71 5.86
N SER A 113 16.27 -0.56 6.26
CA SER A 113 17.17 -1.71 6.44
C SER A 113 17.18 -2.25 7.87
N PHE A 114 17.07 -3.57 8.01
CA PHE A 114 17.22 -4.30 9.27
C PHE A 114 18.27 -5.39 9.15
N GLU A 115 19.06 -5.56 10.20
CA GLU A 115 20.18 -6.50 10.26
C GLU A 115 19.96 -7.57 11.34
N LYS A 116 20.32 -8.82 11.05
CA LYS A 116 20.35 -9.94 12.00
C LYS A 116 21.44 -10.92 11.59
N ASP A 117 22.31 -11.27 12.53
CA ASP A 117 23.41 -12.23 12.37
C ASP A 117 24.31 -12.00 11.13
N GLY A 118 24.53 -10.73 10.75
CA GLY A 118 25.36 -10.34 9.62
C GLY A 118 24.66 -10.40 8.25
N ASN A 119 23.36 -10.70 8.24
CA ASN A 119 22.50 -10.61 7.06
C ASN A 119 21.60 -9.38 7.16
N GLN A 120 21.09 -8.93 6.01
CA GLN A 120 20.25 -7.75 5.92
C GLN A 120 18.99 -8.04 5.10
N ILE A 121 17.86 -7.52 5.57
CA ILE A 121 16.63 -7.40 4.80
C ILE A 121 16.22 -5.94 4.67
N THR A 122 15.36 -5.68 3.71
CA THR A 122 14.70 -4.40 3.56
C THR A 122 13.24 -4.58 3.98
N VAL A 123 12.66 -3.60 4.67
CA VAL A 123 11.28 -3.64 5.14
C VAL A 123 10.58 -2.32 4.83
N ASP A 124 9.25 -2.38 4.77
CA ASP A 124 8.41 -1.20 4.75
C ASP A 124 7.80 -1.01 6.15
N ILE A 125 7.86 0.22 6.66
CA ILE A 125 7.31 0.58 7.97
C ILE A 125 6.08 1.44 7.74
N ALA A 126 4.92 0.97 8.19
CA ALA A 126 3.63 1.61 7.95
C ALA A 126 3.01 2.18 9.23
N ASN A 127 2.46 3.38 9.11
CA ASN A 127 1.62 4.03 10.12
C ASN A 127 0.17 4.08 9.60
N PRO A 128 -0.67 3.08 9.94
CA PRO A 128 -2.08 3.07 9.54
C PRO A 128 -2.96 3.99 10.41
N ASP A 129 -2.41 4.65 11.43
CA ASP A 129 -3.17 5.50 12.33
C ASP A 129 -3.42 6.92 11.79
N THR A 130 -4.29 7.66 12.48
CA THR A 130 -4.67 9.03 12.17
C THR A 130 -3.71 10.09 12.69
N THR A 131 -2.70 9.70 13.48
CA THR A 131 -1.70 10.61 14.03
C THR A 131 -0.31 10.19 13.63
N ALA A 132 0.59 11.16 13.45
CA ALA A 132 2.00 10.87 13.22
C ALA A 132 2.57 10.07 14.40
N LYS A 133 3.41 9.06 14.09
CA LYS A 133 4.02 8.18 15.09
C LYS A 133 5.50 7.98 14.80
N PRO A 134 6.35 7.82 15.82
CA PRO A 134 7.73 7.42 15.61
C PRO A 134 7.77 6.01 14.99
N VAL A 135 8.81 5.73 14.19
CA VAL A 135 9.06 4.42 13.57
C VAL A 135 8.91 3.26 14.56
N ALA A 136 9.41 3.41 15.79
CA ALA A 136 9.33 2.36 16.83
C ALA A 136 7.89 2.01 17.28
N GLU A 137 6.91 2.86 16.99
CA GLU A 137 5.49 2.66 17.33
C GLU A 137 4.63 2.30 16.10
N CYS A 138 5.26 2.06 14.95
CA CYS A 138 4.61 1.70 13.70
C CYS A 138 4.57 0.17 13.49
N LEU A 139 3.98 -0.25 12.37
CA LEU A 139 3.94 -1.65 11.95
C LEU A 139 5.03 -1.92 10.90
N ILE A 140 5.58 -3.12 10.91
CA ILE A 140 6.28 -3.69 9.77
C ILE A 140 5.22 -4.16 8.79
N GLY A 141 5.06 -3.41 7.70
CA GLY A 141 4.03 -3.62 6.69
C GLY A 141 4.54 -4.28 5.42
N GLY A 142 5.86 -4.43 5.27
CA GLY A 142 6.44 -5.14 4.13
C GLY A 142 7.81 -5.73 4.43
N ILE A 143 8.14 -6.84 3.78
CA ILE A 143 9.44 -7.52 3.86
C ILE A 143 9.94 -7.81 2.44
N HIS A 144 11.18 -7.40 2.19
CA HIS A 144 11.88 -7.48 0.91
C HIS A 144 13.20 -8.21 1.08
N ILE A 145 13.33 -9.34 0.39
CA ILE A 145 14.48 -10.23 0.48
C ILE A 145 14.95 -10.56 -0.93
N ASP A 146 16.22 -10.29 -1.21
CA ASP A 146 16.90 -10.72 -2.42
C ASP A 146 18.16 -11.53 -2.08
N THR A 147 18.10 -12.83 -2.36
CA THR A 147 19.19 -13.77 -2.06
C THR A 147 20.30 -13.74 -3.12
N SER A 148 20.17 -12.94 -4.18
CA SER A 148 21.25 -12.71 -5.15
C SER A 148 22.35 -11.79 -4.59
N THR A 149 22.07 -11.09 -3.49
CA THR A 149 23.02 -10.20 -2.80
C THR A 149 23.85 -10.95 -1.75
N ALA A 150 25.02 -10.40 -1.42
CA ALA A 150 25.88 -10.99 -0.39
C ALA A 150 25.23 -10.95 1.00
N GLU A 151 24.41 -9.94 1.24
CA GLU A 151 23.69 -9.69 2.48
C GLU A 151 22.42 -10.56 2.62
N GLY A 152 21.85 -11.03 1.51
CA GLY A 152 20.64 -11.86 1.48
C GLY A 152 20.88 -13.35 1.24
N GLN A 153 22.03 -13.77 0.70
CA GLN A 153 22.28 -15.17 0.30
C GLN A 153 22.15 -16.20 1.44
N ASN A 154 22.37 -15.81 2.71
CA ASN A 154 22.20 -16.73 3.85
C ASN A 154 20.84 -16.61 4.55
N ILE A 155 19.88 -15.91 3.92
CA ILE A 155 18.52 -15.77 4.44
C ILE A 155 17.67 -16.89 3.83
N TYR A 156 17.11 -17.72 4.71
CA TYR A 156 16.30 -18.86 4.33
C TYR A 156 14.85 -18.58 4.69
N VAL A 157 13.98 -18.66 3.69
CA VAL A 157 12.58 -18.27 3.82
C VAL A 157 11.66 -19.37 3.36
N GLY A 158 10.69 -19.71 4.21
CA GLY A 158 9.56 -20.57 3.90
C GLY A 158 8.29 -19.75 3.68
N LEU A 159 7.53 -20.14 2.68
CA LEU A 159 6.23 -19.58 2.31
C LEU A 159 5.13 -20.67 2.43
N PRO A 160 3.84 -20.27 2.49
CA PRO A 160 2.69 -21.17 2.52
C PRO A 160 2.79 -22.35 1.54
N ASN A 161 2.40 -23.54 2.00
CA ASN A 161 2.47 -24.80 1.23
C ASN A 161 3.88 -25.24 0.80
N GLY A 162 4.94 -24.81 1.50
CA GLY A 162 6.29 -25.36 1.35
C GLY A 162 7.10 -24.80 0.18
N VAL A 163 6.67 -23.67 -0.39
CA VAL A 163 7.51 -22.90 -1.31
C VAL A 163 8.63 -22.24 -0.49
N THR A 164 9.86 -22.31 -0.96
CA THR A 164 11.05 -21.86 -0.26
C THR A 164 11.97 -21.07 -1.18
N LEU A 165 12.52 -19.97 -0.66
CA LEU A 165 13.56 -19.21 -1.37
C LEU A 165 14.81 -20.08 -1.55
N GLN A 166 15.50 -19.88 -2.67
CA GLN A 166 16.71 -20.57 -3.11
C GLN A 166 16.53 -22.05 -3.48
N GLN A 167 15.30 -22.59 -3.43
CA GLN A 167 15.04 -24.00 -3.76
C GLN A 167 13.86 -24.18 -4.72
N SER A 168 12.73 -23.52 -4.46
CA SER A 168 11.50 -23.78 -5.19
C SER A 168 11.57 -23.27 -6.62
N LEU A 169 10.99 -24.04 -7.54
CA LEU A 169 10.94 -23.69 -8.95
C LEU A 169 9.70 -22.84 -9.26
N MET A 170 9.82 -22.03 -10.32
CA MET A 170 8.75 -21.21 -10.88
C MET A 170 7.48 -22.02 -11.17
N GLU A 171 7.63 -23.21 -11.76
CA GLU A 171 6.50 -24.09 -12.10
C GLU A 171 5.78 -24.63 -10.85
N ASP A 172 6.52 -24.89 -9.77
CA ASP A 172 5.94 -25.35 -8.51
C ASP A 172 5.16 -24.22 -7.83
N ALA A 173 5.73 -23.02 -7.79
CA ALA A 173 5.06 -21.85 -7.23
C ALA A 173 3.75 -21.52 -7.99
N GLU A 174 3.75 -21.56 -9.33
CA GLU A 174 2.54 -21.35 -10.14
C GLU A 174 1.51 -22.47 -9.94
N SER A 175 1.96 -23.72 -9.80
CA SER A 175 1.08 -24.87 -9.53
C SER A 175 0.39 -24.75 -8.16
N ILE A 176 1.11 -24.24 -7.16
CA ILE A 176 0.65 -24.10 -5.78
C ILE A 176 -0.25 -22.88 -5.60
N TYR A 177 0.16 -21.72 -6.10
CA TYR A 177 -0.53 -20.44 -5.88
C TYR A 177 -1.48 -20.05 -7.02
N GLY A 178 -1.40 -20.73 -8.16
CA GLY A 178 -2.14 -20.41 -9.37
C GLY A 178 -1.42 -19.35 -10.22
N ALA A 179 -2.06 -18.97 -11.32
CA ALA A 179 -1.51 -17.96 -12.22
C ALA A 179 -1.42 -16.59 -11.51
N PRO A 180 -0.29 -15.86 -11.64
CA PRO A 180 -0.15 -14.55 -11.05
C PRO A 180 -1.04 -13.51 -11.76
N LYS A 181 -1.28 -12.39 -11.07
CA LYS A 181 -1.99 -11.25 -11.64
C LYS A 181 -1.18 -10.60 -12.76
N ASP A 182 0.12 -10.48 -12.56
CA ASP A 182 1.08 -10.00 -13.56
C ASP A 182 2.30 -10.92 -13.62
N ARG A 183 2.83 -11.09 -14.84
CA ARG A 183 4.06 -11.83 -15.11
C ARG A 183 4.98 -10.94 -15.93
N TYR A 184 6.03 -10.45 -15.28
CA TYR A 184 7.05 -9.62 -15.91
C TYR A 184 8.33 -10.43 -16.15
N GLU A 185 8.87 -10.38 -17.37
CA GLU A 185 10.05 -11.15 -17.75
C GLU A 185 11.13 -10.23 -18.32
N THR A 186 12.35 -10.43 -17.83
CA THR A 186 13.58 -9.82 -18.33
C THR A 186 14.51 -10.91 -18.84
N ASP A 187 15.66 -10.53 -19.40
CA ASP A 187 16.66 -11.52 -19.84
C ASP A 187 17.13 -12.42 -18.69
N THR A 188 17.14 -11.91 -17.45
CA THR A 188 17.73 -12.61 -16.28
C THR A 188 16.71 -13.05 -15.24
N SER A 189 15.49 -12.51 -15.25
CA SER A 189 14.50 -12.79 -14.20
C SER A 189 13.07 -12.86 -14.71
N VAL A 190 12.26 -13.70 -14.07
CA VAL A 190 10.80 -13.70 -14.19
C VAL A 190 10.20 -13.30 -12.85
N GLN A 191 9.23 -12.39 -12.85
CA GLN A 191 8.52 -11.95 -11.66
C GLN A 191 7.05 -12.32 -11.74
N PHE A 192 6.54 -12.90 -10.67
CA PHE A 192 5.13 -13.20 -10.47
C PHE A 192 4.56 -12.28 -9.42
N THR A 193 3.61 -11.43 -9.81
CA THR A 193 2.91 -10.53 -8.88
C THR A 193 1.53 -11.08 -8.57
N TYR A 194 1.26 -11.29 -7.29
CA TYR A 194 -0.07 -11.59 -6.75
C TYR A 194 -0.59 -10.35 -6.03
N GLU A 195 -1.82 -9.96 -6.34
CA GLU A 195 -2.48 -8.77 -5.80
C GLU A 195 -3.76 -9.20 -5.07
N TYR A 196 -3.90 -8.75 -3.83
CA TYR A 196 -5.02 -9.08 -2.95
C TYR A 196 -5.78 -7.84 -2.46
N GLY A 197 -5.40 -6.64 -2.87
CA GLY A 197 -5.99 -5.38 -2.44
C GLY A 197 -5.00 -4.22 -2.52
N LEU A 198 -5.46 -3.03 -2.14
CA LEU A 198 -4.58 -1.85 -2.02
C LEU A 198 -3.53 -2.11 -0.93
N TYR A 199 -2.25 -1.95 -1.27
CA TYR A 199 -1.11 -2.25 -0.40
C TYR A 199 -1.06 -3.70 0.12
N GLN A 200 -1.56 -4.63 -0.69
CA GLN A 200 -1.60 -6.07 -0.39
C GLN A 200 -1.08 -6.87 -1.59
N THR A 201 0.24 -6.97 -1.69
CA THR A 201 0.92 -7.56 -2.84
C THR A 201 2.02 -8.53 -2.43
N ILE A 202 2.20 -9.58 -3.21
CA ILE A 202 3.34 -10.48 -3.09
C ILE A 202 3.97 -10.66 -4.46
N THR A 203 5.23 -10.28 -4.59
CA THR A 203 6.04 -10.49 -5.80
C THR A 203 7.10 -11.54 -5.53
N LEU A 204 7.10 -12.59 -6.36
CA LEU A 204 8.11 -13.65 -6.34
C LEU A 204 9.03 -13.49 -7.54
N GLY A 205 10.34 -13.39 -7.32
CA GLY A 205 11.34 -13.29 -8.38
C GLY A 205 12.10 -14.60 -8.60
N PHE A 206 12.10 -15.07 -9.84
CA PHE A 206 12.72 -16.31 -10.27
C PHE A 206 13.85 -16.02 -11.25
N ASP A 207 14.95 -16.75 -11.12
CA ASP A 207 16.05 -16.71 -12.06
C ASP A 207 15.58 -17.30 -13.40
N ASN A 208 15.83 -16.61 -14.51
CA ASN A 208 15.25 -17.00 -15.81
C ASN A 208 15.92 -18.24 -16.41
N GLU A 209 17.16 -18.55 -16.02
CA GLU A 209 17.89 -19.72 -16.55
C GLU A 209 17.55 -21.00 -15.77
N THR A 210 17.52 -20.90 -14.45
CA THR A 210 17.33 -22.04 -13.54
C THR A 210 15.87 -22.23 -13.12
N GLY A 211 15.06 -21.16 -13.19
CA GLY A 211 13.70 -21.14 -12.68
C GLY A 211 13.60 -21.09 -11.15
N ILE A 212 14.71 -20.92 -10.43
CA ILE A 212 14.76 -20.95 -8.97
C ILE A 212 14.27 -19.61 -8.39
N LEU A 213 13.40 -19.67 -7.38
CA LEU A 213 12.95 -18.52 -6.60
C LEU A 213 14.12 -17.92 -5.81
N TYR A 214 14.48 -16.66 -6.06
CA TYR A 214 15.59 -15.97 -5.38
C TYR A 214 15.18 -14.67 -4.67
N SER A 215 13.99 -14.13 -4.97
CA SER A 215 13.52 -12.94 -4.27
C SER A 215 12.05 -12.99 -3.87
N LEU A 216 11.76 -12.28 -2.79
CA LEU A 216 10.43 -12.07 -2.21
C LEU A 216 10.27 -10.60 -1.89
N ASP A 217 9.18 -10.02 -2.36
CA ASP A 217 8.65 -8.73 -1.92
C ASP A 217 7.22 -9.01 -1.44
N MET A 218 6.99 -8.90 -0.13
CA MET A 218 5.69 -9.13 0.50
C MET A 218 5.26 -7.85 1.20
N GLN A 219 4.11 -7.30 0.83
CA GLN A 219 3.55 -6.09 1.42
C GLN A 219 2.09 -6.33 1.83
N ASN A 220 1.75 -5.95 3.07
CA ASN A 220 0.40 -5.86 3.59
C ASN A 220 0.29 -4.72 4.61
N PHE A 221 -0.42 -3.65 4.28
CA PHE A 221 -0.69 -2.53 5.21
C PHE A 221 -2.06 -2.60 5.90
N THR A 222 -2.88 -3.62 5.61
CA THR A 222 -4.18 -3.81 6.28
C THR A 222 -3.97 -4.44 7.66
N THR A 223 -4.59 -3.91 8.71
CA THR A 223 -4.45 -4.44 10.06
C THR A 223 -5.58 -5.41 10.39
N THR A 224 -5.24 -6.63 10.85
CA THR A 224 -6.20 -7.63 11.34
C THR A 224 -6.32 -7.66 12.87
N ALA A 225 -5.56 -6.80 13.57
CA ALA A 225 -5.43 -6.80 15.03
C ALA A 225 -6.76 -6.77 15.80
N ASP A 226 -7.82 -6.26 15.19
CA ASP A 226 -9.14 -6.11 15.79
C ASP A 226 -10.25 -6.83 15.00
N ALA A 227 -9.92 -7.90 14.26
CA ALA A 227 -10.89 -8.65 13.47
C ALA A 227 -12.11 -9.13 14.28
N GLU A 228 -11.94 -9.47 15.56
CA GLU A 228 -13.04 -9.82 16.46
C GLU A 228 -13.98 -8.63 16.74
N ALA A 229 -13.45 -7.41 16.85
CA ALA A 229 -14.24 -6.20 17.08
C ALA A 229 -15.05 -5.78 15.83
N LEU A 230 -14.71 -6.34 14.67
CA LEU A 230 -15.40 -6.11 13.40
C LEU A 230 -16.50 -7.15 13.10
N ASP A 231 -16.66 -8.19 13.92
CA ASP A 231 -17.70 -9.19 13.71
C ASP A 231 -19.10 -8.63 13.99
N GLY A 232 -20.03 -8.89 13.06
CA GLY A 232 -21.43 -8.46 13.20
C GLY A 232 -21.67 -6.94 13.14
N VAL A 233 -20.69 -6.17 12.66
CA VAL A 233 -20.81 -4.71 12.49
C VAL A 233 -22.03 -4.34 11.64
N SER A 234 -22.73 -3.28 12.06
CA SER A 234 -23.94 -2.80 11.40
C SER A 234 -23.65 -2.17 10.03
N ASP A 235 -24.47 -2.51 9.03
CA ASP A 235 -24.48 -1.90 7.69
C ASP A 235 -25.54 -0.78 7.56
N ALA A 236 -26.20 -0.40 8.66
CA ALA A 236 -27.16 0.70 8.64
C ALA A 236 -26.46 2.02 8.31
N THR A 237 -27.08 2.86 7.47
CA THR A 237 -26.55 4.18 7.11
C THR A 237 -26.25 5.01 8.36
N THR A 238 -25.03 5.55 8.44
CA THR A 238 -24.59 6.34 9.59
C THR A 238 -25.00 7.81 9.45
N PRO A 239 -25.08 8.58 10.55
CA PRO A 239 -25.40 10.01 10.50
C PRO A 239 -24.45 10.82 9.62
N GLU A 240 -23.18 10.44 9.54
CA GLU A 240 -22.16 11.10 8.72
C GLU A 240 -22.51 10.97 7.23
N VAL A 241 -22.91 9.77 6.80
CA VAL A 241 -23.37 9.51 5.42
C VAL A 241 -24.66 10.28 5.12
N GLU A 242 -25.62 10.31 6.06
CA GLU A 242 -26.86 11.09 5.90
C GLU A 242 -26.60 12.60 5.80
N ALA A 243 -25.51 13.09 6.41
CA ALA A 243 -25.13 14.50 6.39
C ALA A 243 -24.36 14.92 5.13
N TYR A 244 -23.84 13.96 4.35
CA TYR A 244 -23.11 14.24 3.12
C TYR A 244 -23.98 14.96 2.09
N GLN A 245 -23.41 15.98 1.44
CA GLN A 245 -24.04 16.74 0.37
C GLN A 245 -23.13 16.76 -0.85
N ALA A 246 -23.59 16.16 -1.95
CA ALA A 246 -22.91 16.22 -3.22
C ALA A 246 -22.87 17.67 -3.76
N PRO A 247 -21.78 18.11 -4.41
CA PRO A 247 -21.67 19.45 -4.94
C PRO A 247 -22.57 19.65 -6.17
N GLU A 248 -23.20 20.83 -6.27
CA GLU A 248 -24.10 21.18 -7.38
C GLU A 248 -23.36 21.74 -8.62
N ALA A 249 -22.10 22.15 -8.46
CA ALA A 249 -21.32 22.81 -9.51
C ALA A 249 -19.82 22.51 -9.36
N ASP A 250 -19.07 22.68 -10.46
CA ASP A 250 -17.61 22.64 -10.43
C ASP A 250 -17.04 23.79 -9.58
N SER A 251 -15.86 23.54 -9.02
CA SER A 251 -15.10 24.51 -8.23
C SER A 251 -14.35 25.55 -9.06
N SER A 252 -14.11 26.71 -8.45
CA SER A 252 -13.16 27.74 -8.91
C SER A 252 -11.87 27.83 -8.05
N GLU A 253 -11.75 27.05 -6.98
CA GLU A 253 -10.62 27.06 -6.03
C GLU A 253 -9.93 25.67 -5.99
N ILE A 254 -8.61 25.60 -6.11
CA ILE A 254 -7.90 24.30 -6.34
C ILE A 254 -7.97 23.30 -5.17
N ASN A 255 -8.20 23.80 -3.95
CA ASN A 255 -8.25 23.02 -2.71
C ASN A 255 -9.61 23.18 -2.00
N ASP A 256 -10.70 23.21 -2.76
CA ASP A 256 -12.05 23.04 -2.19
C ASP A 256 -12.53 21.58 -2.23
N TRP A 257 -11.70 20.67 -2.73
CA TRP A 257 -11.94 19.22 -2.72
C TRP A 257 -13.12 18.74 -3.57
N THR A 258 -13.69 19.61 -4.39
CA THR A 258 -14.70 19.24 -5.38
C THR A 258 -14.03 18.62 -6.60
N VAL A 259 -14.41 17.38 -6.92
CA VAL A 259 -13.84 16.61 -8.03
C VAL A 259 -14.95 16.10 -8.92
N ARG A 260 -14.80 16.28 -10.23
CA ARG A 260 -15.61 15.55 -11.20
C ARG A 260 -14.86 14.27 -11.57
N PHE A 261 -15.43 13.13 -11.21
CA PHE A 261 -14.84 11.82 -11.37
C PHE A 261 -15.82 10.88 -12.07
N ASP A 262 -15.40 10.29 -13.19
CA ASP A 262 -16.29 9.54 -14.08
C ASP A 262 -17.57 10.33 -14.43
N ASP A 263 -17.38 11.60 -14.81
CA ASP A 263 -18.41 12.60 -15.13
C ASP A 263 -19.39 12.99 -13.99
N VAL A 264 -19.28 12.40 -12.81
CA VAL A 264 -20.08 12.71 -11.61
C VAL A 264 -19.33 13.66 -10.68
N LEU A 265 -20.05 14.58 -10.04
CA LEU A 265 -19.48 15.52 -9.08
C LEU A 265 -19.48 14.93 -7.66
N TYR A 266 -18.33 14.98 -7.00
CA TYR A 266 -18.14 14.59 -5.61
C TYR A 266 -17.42 15.71 -4.86
N HIS A 267 -17.64 15.79 -3.56
CA HIS A 267 -16.84 16.59 -2.64
C HIS A 267 -16.10 15.61 -1.74
N LEU A 268 -14.77 15.66 -1.71
CA LEU A 268 -14.02 14.81 -0.78
C LEU A 268 -14.11 15.37 0.64
N PRO A 269 -13.98 14.51 1.68
CA PRO A 269 -14.10 13.06 1.59
C PRO A 269 -15.55 12.67 1.23
N VAL A 270 -15.72 11.59 0.47
CA VAL A 270 -17.02 11.16 -0.09
C VAL A 270 -17.41 9.78 0.46
N PRO A 271 -18.67 9.54 0.89
CA PRO A 271 -19.10 8.22 1.31
C PRO A 271 -18.90 7.17 0.21
N VAL A 272 -18.42 5.98 0.55
CA VAL A 272 -18.38 4.86 -0.40
C VAL A 272 -19.76 4.61 -0.99
N SER A 273 -20.83 4.69 -0.18
CA SER A 273 -22.21 4.56 -0.65
C SER A 273 -22.58 5.52 -1.79
N GLU A 274 -22.04 6.75 -1.80
CA GLU A 274 -22.29 7.73 -2.86
C GLU A 274 -21.67 7.28 -4.20
N LEU A 275 -20.49 6.64 -4.17
CA LEU A 275 -19.90 6.04 -5.37
C LEU A 275 -20.73 4.82 -5.81
N LEU A 276 -21.19 4.00 -4.87
CA LEU A 276 -22.01 2.82 -5.19
C LEU A 276 -23.35 3.20 -5.84
N ASP A 277 -23.94 4.32 -5.45
CA ASP A 277 -25.16 4.85 -6.07
C ASP A 277 -24.93 5.33 -7.52
N HIS A 278 -23.65 5.50 -7.92
CA HIS A 278 -23.20 5.84 -9.27
C HIS A 278 -22.52 4.66 -10.00
N ASP A 279 -23.06 3.46 -9.84
CA ASP A 279 -22.69 2.21 -10.54
C ASP A 279 -21.31 1.63 -10.22
N TRP A 280 -20.62 2.14 -9.21
CA TRP A 280 -19.44 1.47 -8.65
C TRP A 280 -19.87 0.25 -7.83
N THR A 281 -18.99 -0.75 -7.74
CA THR A 281 -19.21 -1.95 -6.92
C THR A 281 -17.99 -2.26 -6.07
N VAL A 282 -18.19 -2.76 -4.85
CA VAL A 282 -17.08 -3.17 -3.98
C VAL A 282 -16.56 -4.53 -4.43
N ASN A 283 -15.25 -4.63 -4.69
CA ASN A 283 -14.57 -5.91 -4.78
C ASN A 283 -14.30 -6.42 -3.35
N THR A 284 -15.26 -7.20 -2.85
CA THR A 284 -15.23 -7.76 -1.48
C THR A 284 -14.03 -8.67 -1.17
N LYS A 285 -13.28 -9.12 -2.18
CA LYS A 285 -12.07 -9.93 -1.97
C LYS A 285 -10.82 -9.09 -1.77
N GLU A 286 -10.86 -7.84 -2.22
CA GLU A 286 -9.76 -6.89 -2.26
C GLU A 286 -10.08 -5.62 -1.48
N SER A 287 -11.00 -5.73 -0.52
CA SER A 287 -11.46 -4.64 0.33
C SER A 287 -11.62 -5.13 1.75
N ASP A 288 -11.43 -4.22 2.68
CA ASP A 288 -11.91 -4.40 4.04
C ASP A 288 -13.44 -4.56 4.03
N THR A 289 -13.94 -5.29 5.02
CA THR A 289 -15.39 -5.48 5.19
C THR A 289 -16.00 -4.42 6.11
N ALA A 290 -15.23 -4.00 7.12
CA ALA A 290 -15.59 -3.00 8.10
C ALA A 290 -14.34 -2.28 8.62
N VAL A 291 -14.55 -1.10 9.19
CA VAL A 291 -13.48 -0.23 9.71
C VAL A 291 -13.89 0.26 11.09
N LEU A 292 -12.97 0.21 12.05
CA LEU A 292 -13.17 0.74 13.40
C LEU A 292 -13.40 2.25 13.40
N ASN A 293 -14.08 2.77 14.43
CA ASN A 293 -14.24 4.21 14.64
C ASN A 293 -12.87 4.93 14.57
N GLY A 294 -12.83 6.04 13.83
CA GLY A 294 -11.65 6.89 13.72
C GLY A 294 -10.47 6.25 12.98
N LYS A 295 -10.63 5.07 12.38
CA LYS A 295 -9.55 4.38 11.66
C LYS A 295 -9.69 4.48 10.15
N TYR A 296 -8.56 4.27 9.47
CA TYR A 296 -8.53 4.05 8.04
C TYR A 296 -8.81 2.58 7.70
N GLY A 297 -9.32 2.37 6.50
CA GLY A 297 -9.41 1.07 5.84
C GLY A 297 -9.21 1.23 4.34
N TYR A 298 -9.33 0.14 3.61
CA TYR A 298 -9.04 0.07 2.19
C TYR A 298 -10.19 -0.58 1.42
N VAL A 299 -10.56 0.03 0.30
CA VAL A 299 -11.66 -0.43 -0.55
C VAL A 299 -11.22 -0.42 -2.00
N THR A 300 -11.39 -1.55 -2.68
CA THR A 300 -11.28 -1.63 -4.13
C THR A 300 -12.66 -1.53 -4.76
N LEU A 301 -12.89 -0.47 -5.53
CA LEU A 301 -14.12 -0.23 -6.27
C LEU A 301 -13.94 -0.58 -7.75
N GLU A 302 -14.96 -1.19 -8.35
CA GLU A 302 -14.96 -1.61 -9.75
C GLU A 302 -16.11 -0.99 -10.53
N LYS A 303 -15.80 -0.47 -11.73
CA LYS A 303 -16.79 0.00 -12.70
C LYS A 303 -16.24 -0.17 -14.12
N GLY A 304 -17.04 -0.78 -15.01
CA GLY A 304 -16.66 -0.91 -16.42
C GLY A 304 -15.35 -1.66 -16.70
N GLY A 305 -14.92 -2.53 -15.78
CA GLY A 305 -13.63 -3.24 -15.86
C GLY A 305 -12.42 -2.43 -15.38
N GLN A 306 -12.63 -1.20 -14.90
CA GLN A 306 -11.63 -0.38 -14.22
C GLN A 306 -11.71 -0.64 -12.72
N LYS A 307 -10.54 -0.61 -12.06
CA LYS A 307 -10.40 -0.67 -10.62
C LYS A 307 -9.99 0.70 -10.10
N LEU A 308 -10.59 1.12 -9.01
CA LEU A 308 -10.21 2.26 -8.21
C LEU A 308 -9.85 1.75 -6.82
N TYR A 309 -8.61 1.99 -6.40
CA TYR A 309 -8.15 1.65 -5.06
C TYR A 309 -8.30 2.87 -4.16
N CYS A 310 -9.10 2.74 -3.11
CA CYS A 310 -9.43 3.83 -2.21
C CYS A 310 -8.92 3.54 -0.80
N THR A 311 -8.25 4.51 -0.21
CA THR A 311 -8.21 4.66 1.25
C THR A 311 -9.55 5.26 1.70
N VAL A 312 -10.14 4.67 2.73
CA VAL A 312 -11.37 5.14 3.37
C VAL A 312 -11.14 5.43 4.84
N HIS A 313 -11.89 6.37 5.40
CA HIS A 313 -11.89 6.67 6.83
C HIS A 313 -13.29 6.52 7.43
N ASN A 314 -13.35 5.99 8.65
CA ASN A 314 -14.59 5.93 9.42
C ASN A 314 -14.67 7.11 10.40
N TYR A 315 -15.37 8.17 10.00
CA TYR A 315 -15.62 9.34 10.85
C TYR A 315 -16.72 9.12 11.91
N GLY A 316 -17.46 8.00 11.85
CA GLY A 316 -18.57 7.74 12.75
C GLY A 316 -18.11 7.14 14.08
N ALA A 317 -18.91 7.33 15.13
CA ALA A 317 -18.57 6.98 16.53
C ALA A 317 -18.35 5.48 16.83
N GLU A 318 -18.76 4.60 15.92
CA GLU A 318 -18.72 3.14 16.09
C GLU A 318 -18.05 2.50 14.86
N ALA A 319 -17.62 1.25 14.99
CA ALA A 319 -17.20 0.47 13.82
C ALA A 319 -18.37 0.35 12.82
N THR A 320 -18.08 0.47 11.53
CA THR A 320 -19.08 0.38 10.46
C THR A 320 -18.55 -0.38 9.25
N THR A 321 -19.45 -0.90 8.42
CA THR A 321 -19.07 -1.47 7.12
C THR A 321 -18.44 -0.42 6.23
N VAL A 322 -17.61 -0.86 5.27
CA VAL A 322 -16.95 0.04 4.32
C VAL A 322 -17.91 0.90 3.50
N ARG A 323 -19.17 0.48 3.33
CA ARG A 323 -20.21 1.28 2.64
C ARG A 323 -20.46 2.62 3.33
N ASN A 324 -20.31 2.69 4.64
CA ASN A 324 -20.50 3.92 5.41
C ASN A 324 -19.19 4.65 5.72
N CYS A 325 -18.05 4.13 5.28
CA CYS A 325 -16.77 4.82 5.35
C CYS A 325 -16.65 5.80 4.19
N PHE A 326 -15.68 6.71 4.29
CA PHE A 326 -15.53 7.82 3.36
C PHE A 326 -14.19 7.74 2.64
N VAL A 327 -14.24 7.72 1.31
CA VAL A 327 -13.06 7.82 0.44
C VAL A 327 -12.40 9.18 0.66
N THR A 328 -11.12 9.18 1.05
CA THR A 328 -10.35 10.40 1.32
C THR A 328 -9.50 10.84 0.14
N SER A 329 -9.32 9.99 -0.86
CA SER A 329 -8.60 10.35 -2.07
C SER A 329 -9.20 9.79 -3.35
N LEU A 330 -9.19 10.61 -4.39
CA LEU A 330 -9.52 10.21 -5.76
C LEU A 330 -8.37 10.61 -6.67
N TYR A 331 -8.07 9.73 -7.63
CA TYR A 331 -7.00 9.96 -8.59
C TYR A 331 -7.36 9.40 -9.96
N GLY A 332 -6.81 10.01 -10.99
CA GLY A 332 -6.91 9.54 -12.36
C GLY A 332 -5.65 9.88 -13.14
N ASP A 333 -5.31 9.03 -14.09
CA ASP A 333 -4.12 9.12 -14.91
C ASP A 333 -4.35 8.53 -16.31
N LEU A 334 -3.43 8.79 -17.24
CA LEU A 334 -3.52 8.31 -18.62
C LEU A 334 -2.99 6.88 -18.83
N ASP A 335 -2.47 6.22 -17.80
CA ASP A 335 -1.60 5.04 -17.90
C ASP A 335 -2.23 3.76 -17.35
N THR A 336 -2.71 3.83 -16.11
CA THR A 336 -3.22 2.72 -15.32
C THR A 336 -4.71 2.91 -15.06
N THR A 337 -5.10 3.98 -14.38
CA THR A 337 -6.47 4.18 -13.88
C THR A 337 -7.44 4.49 -14.99
N LYS A 338 -7.07 5.42 -15.90
CA LYS A 338 -7.85 5.81 -17.09
C LYS A 338 -9.31 6.17 -16.82
N ILE A 339 -9.61 6.64 -15.60
CA ILE A 339 -10.89 7.22 -15.25
C ILE A 339 -10.82 8.72 -15.55
N PRO A 340 -11.81 9.30 -16.28
CA PRO A 340 -11.91 10.74 -16.45
C PRO A 340 -11.98 11.45 -15.10
N ILE A 341 -11.07 12.39 -14.89
CA ILE A 341 -11.02 13.23 -13.70
C ILE A 341 -10.84 14.69 -14.15
N SER A 342 -11.59 15.59 -13.52
CA SER A 342 -11.34 17.02 -13.61
C SER A 342 -11.55 17.71 -12.27
N ILE A 343 -10.77 18.77 -12.09
CA ILE A 343 -10.83 19.64 -10.93
C ILE A 343 -11.09 21.08 -11.39
N THR A 344 -11.01 21.99 -10.43
CA THR A 344 -11.08 23.44 -10.54
C THR A 344 -10.74 24.02 -11.91
N ASN A 345 -11.59 24.93 -12.38
CA ASN A 345 -11.42 25.63 -13.66
C ASN A 345 -11.32 24.69 -14.89
N GLY A 346 -11.83 23.46 -14.79
CA GLY A 346 -11.82 22.48 -15.87
C GLY A 346 -10.41 22.00 -16.23
N ILE A 347 -9.52 21.89 -15.24
CA ILE A 347 -8.25 21.20 -15.41
C ILE A 347 -8.57 19.71 -15.44
N THR A 348 -8.20 19.04 -16.54
CA THR A 348 -8.42 17.61 -16.78
C THR A 348 -7.18 16.96 -17.39
N LEU A 349 -7.15 15.64 -17.46
CA LEU A 349 -6.11 14.88 -18.16
C LEU A 349 -6.00 15.36 -19.62
N GLY A 350 -4.77 15.61 -20.08
CA GLY A 350 -4.49 16.16 -21.41
C GLY A 350 -4.49 17.69 -21.50
N THR A 351 -4.88 18.42 -20.44
CA THR A 351 -4.71 19.89 -20.39
C THR A 351 -3.24 20.25 -20.59
N SER A 352 -2.91 21.21 -21.47
CA SER A 352 -1.51 21.58 -21.67
C SER A 352 -0.92 22.24 -20.42
N GLU A 353 0.39 22.09 -20.17
CA GLU A 353 1.07 22.72 -19.02
C GLU A 353 0.81 24.23 -18.96
N SER A 354 0.83 24.90 -20.11
CA SER A 354 0.54 26.33 -20.20
C SER A 354 -0.90 26.70 -19.80
N ASP A 355 -1.89 25.87 -20.15
CA ASP A 355 -3.30 26.11 -19.80
C ASP A 355 -3.54 25.77 -18.34
N PHE A 356 -2.94 24.68 -17.84
CA PHE A 356 -2.92 24.34 -16.42
C PHE A 356 -2.38 25.50 -15.58
N LEU A 357 -1.18 26.00 -15.87
CA LEU A 357 -0.56 27.09 -15.10
C LEU A 357 -1.41 28.37 -15.15
N ALA A 358 -2.04 28.67 -16.29
CA ALA A 358 -2.96 29.80 -16.40
C ALA A 358 -4.23 29.62 -15.55
N LYS A 359 -4.78 28.40 -15.50
CA LYS A 359 -5.98 28.04 -14.72
C LYS A 359 -5.71 27.92 -13.21
N ALA A 360 -4.51 27.49 -12.82
CA ALA A 360 -4.06 27.45 -11.43
C ALA A 360 -3.78 28.86 -10.88
N GLY A 361 -3.43 29.81 -11.75
CA GLY A 361 -3.25 31.21 -11.39
C GLY A 361 -2.13 31.42 -10.38
N ASP A 362 -2.42 32.16 -9.31
CA ASP A 362 -1.46 32.48 -8.24
C ASP A 362 -1.46 31.46 -7.08
N ALA A 363 -2.16 30.33 -7.23
CA ALA A 363 -2.19 29.28 -6.20
C ALA A 363 -0.77 28.78 -5.90
N LYS A 364 -0.43 28.71 -4.61
CA LYS A 364 0.90 28.26 -4.17
C LYS A 364 1.00 26.75 -4.32
N SER A 365 2.03 26.29 -5.03
CA SER A 365 2.36 24.87 -5.16
C SER A 365 3.82 24.61 -4.84
N GLU A 366 4.11 23.42 -4.33
CA GLU A 366 5.45 22.85 -4.35
C GLU A 366 5.68 22.08 -5.65
N LYS A 367 6.88 22.22 -6.22
CA LYS A 367 7.27 21.53 -7.45
C LYS A 367 8.29 20.43 -7.14
N THR A 368 8.02 19.23 -7.61
CA THR A 368 8.92 18.07 -7.49
C THR A 368 9.13 17.43 -8.86
N GLU A 369 10.39 17.25 -9.26
CA GLU A 369 10.73 16.53 -10.48
C GLU A 369 10.88 15.02 -10.18
N LYS A 370 10.23 14.20 -11.01
CA LYS A 370 10.28 12.73 -10.97
C LYS A 370 10.99 12.25 -12.20
N GLU A 371 12.31 12.06 -12.09
CA GLU A 371 13.15 11.63 -13.21
C GLU A 371 12.71 10.26 -13.75
N ASP A 372 12.40 9.31 -12.85
CA ASP A 372 12.06 7.92 -13.20
C ASP A 372 10.76 7.81 -14.01
N SER A 373 9.75 8.64 -13.69
CA SER A 373 8.48 8.69 -14.41
C SER A 373 8.42 9.79 -15.48
N ASN A 374 9.51 10.55 -15.67
CA ASN A 374 9.57 11.75 -16.50
C ASN A 374 8.42 12.76 -16.26
N LEU A 375 8.04 12.94 -14.99
CA LEU A 375 6.98 13.87 -14.58
C LEU A 375 7.54 15.07 -13.82
N THR A 376 6.84 16.19 -13.92
CA THR A 376 6.91 17.27 -12.94
C THR A 376 5.61 17.29 -12.13
N LEU A 377 5.69 17.11 -10.82
CA LEU A 377 4.54 17.21 -9.92
C LEU A 377 4.41 18.63 -9.38
N TYR A 378 3.20 19.17 -9.42
CA TYR A 378 2.78 20.38 -8.73
C TYR A 378 1.80 20.00 -7.63
N THR A 379 2.21 20.17 -6.37
CA THR A 379 1.41 19.79 -5.20
C THR A 379 0.93 21.04 -4.48
N PHE A 380 -0.38 21.21 -4.37
CA PHE A 380 -1.07 22.33 -3.73
C PHE A 380 -1.55 21.88 -2.36
N TYR A 381 -0.75 22.10 -1.31
CA TYR A 381 -1.14 21.78 0.06
C TYR A 381 -2.15 22.78 0.62
N SER A 382 -3.08 22.31 1.45
CA SER A 382 -4.02 23.16 2.21
C SER A 382 -3.31 24.02 3.25
N ASP A 383 -2.29 23.46 3.90
CA ASP A 383 -1.61 23.99 5.07
C ASP A 383 -0.17 23.46 5.20
N ASP A 384 0.47 23.77 6.33
CA ASP A 384 1.85 23.37 6.63
C ASP A 384 1.96 21.91 7.12
N GLU A 385 0.85 21.26 7.52
CA GLU A 385 0.81 19.84 7.91
C GLU A 385 0.85 18.94 6.68
N LYS A 386 0.43 19.46 5.52
CA LYS A 386 0.56 18.82 4.21
C LYS A 386 -0.20 17.50 4.07
N LEU A 387 -1.25 17.31 4.87
CA LEU A 387 -2.09 16.12 4.84
C LEU A 387 -3.13 16.18 3.74
N ASP A 388 -3.69 17.37 3.46
CA ASP A 388 -4.65 17.58 2.39
C ASP A 388 -4.01 18.34 1.22
N TYR A 389 -4.21 17.82 0.01
CA TYR A 389 -3.57 18.39 -1.17
C TYR A 389 -4.24 17.98 -2.49
N THR A 390 -4.07 18.85 -3.47
CA THR A 390 -4.27 18.51 -4.89
C THR A 390 -2.92 18.40 -5.57
N GLU A 391 -2.65 17.29 -6.26
CA GLU A 391 -1.42 17.07 -7.00
C GLU A 391 -1.69 16.90 -8.50
N ILE A 392 -0.90 17.60 -9.32
CA ILE A 392 -0.96 17.58 -10.78
C ILE A 392 0.38 17.12 -11.34
N GLY A 393 0.38 15.99 -12.04
CA GLY A 393 1.54 15.48 -12.76
C GLY A 393 1.57 15.95 -14.20
N ILE A 394 2.64 16.67 -14.58
CA ILE A 394 2.89 17.12 -15.95
C ILE A 394 3.90 16.21 -16.63
N ASP A 395 3.54 15.68 -17.79
CA ASP A 395 4.46 14.97 -18.68
C ASP A 395 5.51 15.92 -19.25
N ASN A 396 6.79 15.66 -18.98
CA ASN A 396 7.86 16.57 -19.36
C ASN A 396 8.11 16.60 -20.88
N ASP A 397 7.74 15.57 -21.63
CA ASP A 397 7.94 15.50 -23.08
C ASP A 397 6.73 16.09 -23.83
N LEU A 398 5.53 15.68 -23.44
CA LEU A 398 4.27 16.07 -24.08
C LEU A 398 3.75 17.43 -23.60
N LYS A 399 4.23 17.92 -22.45
CA LYS A 399 3.81 19.17 -21.82
C LYS A 399 2.31 19.24 -21.56
N LEU A 400 1.76 18.18 -20.99
CA LEU A 400 0.35 18.06 -20.63
C LEU A 400 0.15 17.41 -19.25
N VAL A 401 -1.01 17.66 -18.64
CA VAL A 401 -1.49 17.01 -17.43
C VAL A 401 -1.68 15.52 -17.71
N ARG A 402 -0.90 14.69 -17.04
CA ARG A 402 -0.90 13.23 -17.18
C ARG A 402 -1.54 12.52 -16.00
N SER A 403 -1.52 13.13 -14.82
CA SER A 403 -2.18 12.63 -13.62
C SER A 403 -2.77 13.77 -12.79
N ILE A 404 -3.86 13.46 -12.09
CA ILE A 404 -4.50 14.31 -11.09
C ILE A 404 -4.80 13.42 -9.89
N LYS A 405 -4.41 13.87 -8.68
CA LYS A 405 -4.77 13.25 -7.40
C LYS A 405 -5.30 14.35 -6.47
N VAL A 406 -6.41 14.07 -5.79
CA VAL A 406 -6.98 14.95 -4.76
C VAL A 406 -7.09 14.14 -3.48
N VAL A 407 -6.56 14.69 -2.39
CA VAL A 407 -6.56 14.08 -1.05
C VAL A 407 -7.17 15.06 -0.08
N HIS A 408 -8.21 14.63 0.62
CA HIS A 408 -8.78 15.35 1.75
C HIS A 408 -9.20 14.35 2.83
N ASN A 409 -8.50 14.40 3.96
CA ASN A 409 -8.63 13.46 5.07
C ASN A 409 -9.59 13.94 6.17
N GLN A 410 -10.14 15.16 6.08
CA GLN A 410 -10.91 15.91 7.10
C GLN A 410 -10.52 15.68 8.57
N PRO A 411 -10.24 16.72 9.37
CA PRO A 411 -10.15 16.51 10.81
C PRO A 411 -11.48 15.95 11.33
N GLU A 412 -11.40 15.00 12.26
CA GLU A 412 -12.56 14.47 12.99
C GLU A 412 -13.48 15.63 13.40
N ALA A 413 -14.79 15.48 13.20
CA ALA A 413 -15.73 16.44 13.74
C ALA A 413 -15.43 16.59 15.25
N PRO A 414 -15.28 17.81 15.77
CA PRO A 414 -14.93 17.98 17.18
C PRO A 414 -15.95 17.26 18.04
N GLU A 415 -15.48 16.50 19.03
CA GLU A 415 -16.29 15.84 20.07
C GLU A 415 -17.17 16.87 20.82
N GLU A 416 -18.25 17.36 20.21
CA GLU A 416 -19.30 18.06 20.91
C GLU A 416 -20.27 17.03 21.49
N GLU A 417 -20.16 16.86 22.81
CA GLU A 417 -21.10 16.21 23.74
C GLU A 417 -20.81 14.77 24.23
N ALA A 418 -19.56 14.46 24.58
CA ALA A 418 -19.28 13.56 25.74
C ALA A 418 -19.51 14.26 27.11
N LYS A 419 -20.39 15.28 27.15
CA LYS A 419 -20.70 16.10 28.32
C LYS A 419 -22.19 16.09 28.66
N LYS A 420 -22.83 14.92 28.59
CA LYS A 420 -24.16 14.68 29.21
C LYS A 420 -24.26 13.33 29.92
N THR A 421 -23.23 12.92 30.66
CA THR A 421 -23.33 11.85 31.67
C THR A 421 -22.45 12.16 32.89
N SER A 422 -22.59 13.36 33.47
CA SER A 422 -22.07 13.64 34.82
C SER A 422 -22.98 14.56 35.65
N ALA A 423 -24.21 14.80 35.20
CA ALA A 423 -25.23 15.55 35.94
C ALA A 423 -26.23 14.65 36.69
N GLU A 424 -26.04 13.33 36.70
CA GLU A 424 -26.84 12.39 37.50
C GLU A 424 -25.96 11.62 38.49
N ASP A 425 -25.23 12.33 39.36
CA ASP A 425 -24.77 11.72 40.62
C ASP A 425 -24.67 12.73 41.78
N SER A 426 -25.64 13.65 41.86
CA SER A 426 -25.83 14.45 43.07
C SER A 426 -27.30 14.57 43.47
N SER A 427 -27.97 13.44 43.59
CA SER A 427 -29.18 13.40 44.42
C SER A 427 -29.36 12.04 45.07
N SER A 428 -29.23 12.05 46.39
CA SER A 428 -29.77 11.10 47.38
C SER A 428 -28.74 10.39 48.25
N VAL A 429 -28.40 11.01 49.39
CA VAL A 429 -28.42 10.27 50.66
C VAL A 429 -29.04 11.18 51.71
N SER A 430 -30.32 10.94 51.96
CA SER A 430 -30.99 11.25 53.21
C SER A 430 -30.43 10.33 54.30
N ASP A 431 -29.95 10.89 55.40
CA ASP A 431 -29.92 10.14 56.65
C ASP A 431 -30.42 11.02 57.80
N SER A 432 -31.36 10.47 58.55
CA SER A 432 -32.08 11.10 59.65
C SER A 432 -31.84 10.29 60.92
N GLN A 433 -31.88 10.99 62.06
CA GLN A 433 -31.98 10.51 63.45
C GLN A 433 -30.64 10.16 64.14
N GLU A 434 -30.34 10.57 65.38
CA GLU A 434 -31.16 11.10 66.48
C GLU A 434 -30.28 11.72 67.63
N PRO A 435 -30.76 12.07 68.85
CA PRO A 435 -30.50 13.38 69.46
C PRO A 435 -29.74 13.35 70.82
N SER A 436 -29.61 14.55 71.43
CA SER A 436 -29.26 14.83 72.84
C SER A 436 -27.76 14.62 73.19
N GLU A 437 -27.09 15.39 74.04
CA GLU A 437 -27.49 16.26 75.16
C GLU A 437 -26.56 17.48 75.23
N THR A 438 -27.07 18.59 75.79
CA THR A 438 -26.25 19.68 76.35
C THR A 438 -25.80 19.28 77.76
N PRO A 439 -24.66 19.77 78.26
CA PRO A 439 -24.76 20.98 79.08
C PRO A 439 -23.61 21.97 78.84
N ALA A 440 -23.88 23.24 79.09
CA ALA A 440 -22.89 24.29 79.33
C ALA A 440 -22.81 24.56 80.84
N PRO A 441 -21.81 25.31 81.35
CA PRO A 441 -20.46 25.57 80.87
C PRO A 441 -19.38 24.74 81.61
#